data_AF-A0A973RP94-F1
#
_entry.id   AF-A0A973RP94-F1
#
_cell.length_a   1.000
_cell.length_b   1.000
_cell.length_c   1.000
_cell.angle_alpha   90.00
_cell.angle_beta   90.00
_cell.angle_gamma   90.00
#
_symmetry.space_group_name_H-M   'P 1'
#
loop_
_entity.id
_entity.type
_entity.pdbx_description
1 polymer ?
#
loop_
_entity_poly.entity_id
_entity_poly.type
_entity_poly.pdbx_seq_one_letter_code
_entity_poly.pdbx_strand_id
1 'polypeptide(L)'
;MSGQPNTRLADLFGLAGWSKGELARLVNRQAAAMGHPQLSTDTSRVRRWIDMGEIPRDPVPRVLAALFTERLGRVVTIEDLGLVRHGRAGKRQDAGSVEHPDGVPWAPERTAAVLTEFTGMDLMLNRRGLVG
;
A
#
# COMPACT_ATOMS: atom_id res chain seq x y z
N MET A 1 -25.02 9.95 0.96
CA MET A 1 -23.61 10.01 1.41
C MET A 1 -22.74 9.69 0.21
N SER A 2 -22.39 10.71 -0.56
CA SER A 2 -21.72 10.61 -1.86
C SER A 2 -20.22 10.87 -1.67
N GLY A 3 -19.50 9.88 -1.17
CA GLY A 3 -18.05 9.86 -1.29
C GLY A 3 -17.68 9.56 -2.74
N GLN A 4 -16.67 10.23 -3.27
CA GLN A 4 -16.18 9.95 -4.62
C GLN A 4 -15.52 8.55 -4.63
N PRO A 5 -15.78 7.71 -5.64
CA PRO A 5 -15.13 6.40 -5.74
C PRO A 5 -13.61 6.54 -5.79
N ASN A 6 -12.90 5.63 -5.13
CA ASN A 6 -11.44 5.55 -5.17
C ASN A 6 -11.01 4.78 -6.41
N THR A 7 -10.84 5.49 -7.51
CA THR A 7 -10.42 4.91 -8.80
C THR A 7 -9.05 4.24 -8.71
N ARG A 8 -8.11 4.79 -7.94
CA ARG A 8 -6.77 4.20 -7.77
C ARG A 8 -6.83 2.82 -7.11
N LEU A 9 -7.60 2.70 -6.03
CA LEU A 9 -7.82 1.41 -5.38
C LEU A 9 -8.61 0.45 -6.29
N ALA A 10 -9.59 0.95 -7.05
CA ALA A 10 -10.35 0.14 -7.99
C ALA A 10 -9.45 -0.47 -9.09
N ASP A 11 -8.53 0.32 -9.65
CA ASP A 11 -7.60 -0.12 -10.69
C ASP A 11 -6.63 -1.17 -10.16
N LEU A 12 -6.00 -0.90 -9.01
CA LEU A 12 -5.10 -1.86 -8.36
C LEU A 12 -5.82 -3.15 -8.00
N PHE A 13 -7.06 -3.04 -7.52
CA PHE A 13 -7.91 -4.19 -7.22
C PHE A 13 -8.21 -5.03 -8.48
N GLY A 14 -8.50 -4.38 -9.61
CA GLY A 14 -8.67 -5.03 -10.90
C GLY A 14 -7.42 -5.78 -11.36
N LEU A 15 -6.24 -5.16 -11.19
CA LEU A 15 -4.95 -5.79 -11.52
C LEU A 15 -4.60 -6.97 -10.60
N ALA A 16 -4.97 -6.90 -9.33
CA ALA A 16 -4.70 -7.98 -8.37
C ALA A 16 -5.53 -9.25 -8.66
N GLY A 17 -6.68 -9.11 -9.30
CA GLY A 17 -7.55 -10.23 -9.70
C GLY A 17 -8.22 -10.93 -8.52
N TRP A 18 -8.36 -10.27 -7.37
CA TRP A 18 -9.08 -10.80 -6.21
C TRP A 18 -10.57 -10.49 -6.27
N SER A 19 -11.40 -11.36 -5.68
CA SER A 19 -12.74 -10.97 -5.26
C SER A 19 -12.70 -10.11 -3.98
N LYS A 20 -13.78 -9.37 -3.73
CA LYS A 20 -13.90 -8.53 -2.52
C LYS A 20 -13.82 -9.38 -1.24
N GLY A 21 -14.33 -10.61 -1.29
CA GLY A 21 -14.28 -11.56 -0.17
C GLY A 21 -12.89 -12.12 0.06
N GLU A 22 -12.13 -12.38 -0.99
CA GLU A 22 -10.73 -12.79 -0.88
C GLU A 22 -9.88 -11.67 -0.28
N LEU A 23 -10.04 -10.43 -0.74
CA LEU A 23 -9.34 -9.28 -0.15
C LEU A 23 -9.67 -9.13 1.34
N ALA A 24 -10.93 -9.24 1.72
CA ALA A 24 -11.33 -9.19 3.13
C ALA A 24 -10.64 -10.28 3.97
N ARG A 25 -10.57 -11.53 3.47
CA ARG A 25 -9.88 -12.64 4.14
C ARG A 25 -8.37 -12.39 4.24
N LEU A 26 -7.74 -11.92 3.17
CA LEU A 26 -6.32 -11.59 3.14
C LEU A 26 -5.98 -10.49 4.16
N VAL A 27 -6.78 -9.43 4.21
CA VAL A 27 -6.62 -8.33 5.17
C VAL A 27 -6.71 -8.86 6.61
N ASN A 28 -7.71 -9.70 6.92
CA ASN A 28 -7.84 -10.26 8.27
C ASN A 28 -6.67 -11.17 8.66
N ARG A 29 -6.20 -12.03 7.74
CA ARG A 29 -5.04 -12.89 7.97
C ARG A 29 -3.77 -12.08 8.22
N GLN A 30 -3.53 -11.08 7.37
CA GLN A 30 -2.34 -10.25 7.45
C GLN A 30 -2.38 -9.31 8.68
N ALA A 31 -3.56 -8.80 9.04
CA ALA A 31 -3.75 -8.04 10.27
C ALA A 31 -3.49 -8.90 11.51
N ALA A 32 -3.96 -10.14 11.53
CA ALA A 32 -3.66 -11.08 12.60
C ALA A 32 -2.15 -11.38 12.70
N ALA A 33 -1.47 -11.58 11.56
CA ALA A 33 -0.02 -11.78 11.51
C ALA A 33 0.77 -10.55 12.02
N MET A 34 0.24 -9.34 11.84
CA MET A 34 0.79 -8.10 12.39
C MET A 34 0.39 -7.82 13.86
N GLY A 35 -0.24 -8.77 14.56
CA GLY A 35 -0.61 -8.60 15.97
C GLY A 35 -1.92 -7.85 16.20
N HIS A 36 -2.77 -7.71 15.17
CA HIS A 36 -4.09 -7.08 15.25
C HIS A 36 -5.24 -8.07 14.97
N PRO A 37 -5.43 -9.12 15.79
CA PRO A 37 -6.45 -10.14 15.56
C PRO A 37 -7.89 -9.65 15.79
N GLN A 38 -8.12 -8.54 16.49
CA GLN A 38 -9.47 -7.96 16.63
C GLN A 38 -9.96 -7.29 15.33
N LEU A 39 -9.10 -7.16 14.32
CA LEU A 39 -9.47 -6.56 13.06
C LEU A 39 -10.29 -7.54 12.23
N SER A 40 -11.57 -7.24 12.08
CA SER A 40 -12.47 -7.96 11.19
C SER A 40 -12.95 -7.04 10.08
N THR A 41 -12.53 -7.35 8.85
CA THR A 41 -12.98 -6.72 7.60
C THR A 41 -13.88 -7.70 6.85
N ASP A 42 -14.93 -7.15 6.26
CA ASP A 42 -15.92 -7.84 5.45
C ASP A 42 -16.01 -7.23 4.04
N THR A 43 -16.74 -7.91 3.16
CA THR A 43 -16.95 -7.49 1.76
C THR A 43 -17.61 -6.11 1.66
N SER A 44 -18.42 -5.71 2.63
CA SER A 44 -19.07 -4.41 2.63
C SER A 44 -18.07 -3.29 2.90
N ARG A 45 -17.13 -3.47 3.84
CA ARG A 45 -16.03 -2.50 4.04
C ARG A 45 -15.14 -2.36 2.80
N VAL A 46 -14.76 -3.47 2.18
CA VAL A 46 -13.99 -3.44 0.92
C VAL A 46 -14.73 -2.64 -0.15
N ARG A 47 -16.04 -2.86 -0.28
CA ARG A 47 -16.89 -2.08 -1.18
C ARG A 47 -16.90 -0.59 -0.83
N ARG A 48 -16.95 -0.21 0.45
CA ARG A 48 -16.92 1.20 0.87
C ARG A 48 -15.59 1.88 0.53
N TRP A 49 -14.47 1.18 0.65
CA TRP A 49 -13.16 1.75 0.29
C TRP A 49 -13.05 2.04 -1.21
N ILE A 50 -13.60 1.15 -2.04
CA ILE A 50 -13.57 1.26 -3.50
C ILE A 50 -14.63 2.23 -4.00
N ASP A 51 -15.90 1.99 -3.68
CA ASP A 51 -17.05 2.69 -4.28
C ASP A 51 -17.32 4.05 -3.61
N MET A 52 -17.06 4.16 -2.30
CA MET A 52 -17.36 5.38 -1.52
C MET A 52 -16.10 6.16 -1.13
N GLY A 53 -14.91 5.67 -1.49
CA GLY A 53 -13.64 6.28 -1.12
C GLY A 53 -13.42 6.36 0.40
N GLU A 54 -14.05 5.47 1.18
CA GLU A 54 -13.87 5.47 2.64
C GLU A 54 -12.43 5.07 2.97
N ILE A 55 -11.76 5.88 3.78
CA ILE A 55 -10.37 5.63 4.19
C ILE A 55 -10.39 4.79 5.46
N PRO A 56 -9.86 3.55 5.44
CA PRO A 56 -9.86 2.72 6.63
C PRO A 56 -8.88 3.26 7.69
N ARG A 57 -9.12 2.89 8.94
CA ARG A 57 -8.24 3.24 10.06
C ARG A 57 -7.00 2.35 10.07
N ASP A 58 -5.92 2.85 10.66
CA ASP A 58 -4.76 2.02 11.02
C ASP A 58 -5.20 0.77 11.78
N PRO A 59 -4.61 -0.40 11.49
CA PRO A 59 -3.46 -0.67 10.61
C PRO A 59 -3.82 -0.97 9.13
N VAL A 60 -5.09 -0.89 8.73
CA VAL A 60 -5.56 -1.40 7.43
C VAL A 60 -4.85 -0.80 6.20
N PRO A 61 -4.59 0.52 6.10
CA PRO A 61 -3.89 1.06 4.93
C PRO A 61 -2.52 0.42 4.71
N ARG A 62 -1.78 0.13 5.79
CA ARG A 62 -0.48 -0.56 5.74
C ARG A 62 -0.63 -2.02 5.29
N VAL A 63 -1.65 -2.71 5.81
CA VAL A 63 -1.99 -4.08 5.40
C VAL A 63 -2.29 -4.15 3.90
N LEU A 64 -3.10 -3.21 3.39
CA LEU A 64 -3.42 -3.15 1.97
C LEU A 64 -2.19 -2.92 1.12
N ALA A 65 -1.35 -1.93 1.47
CA ALA A 65 -0.11 -1.64 0.76
C ALA A 65 0.80 -2.89 0.67
N ALA A 66 0.98 -3.61 1.77
CA ALA A 66 1.77 -4.85 1.80
C ALA A 66 1.17 -5.94 0.90
N LEU A 67 -0.15 -6.18 1.00
CA LEU A 67 -0.83 -7.21 0.20
C LEU A 67 -0.73 -6.91 -1.31
N PHE A 68 -0.99 -5.66 -1.71
CA PHE A 68 -0.90 -5.27 -3.12
C PHE A 68 0.54 -5.32 -3.63
N THR A 69 1.52 -4.99 -2.78
CA THR A 69 2.94 -5.11 -3.12
C THR A 69 3.34 -6.55 -3.41
N GLU A 70 2.95 -7.47 -2.52
CA GLU A 70 3.20 -8.90 -2.67
C GLU A 70 2.52 -9.47 -3.93
N ARG A 71 1.27 -9.06 -4.19
CA ARG A 71 0.49 -9.57 -5.32
C ARG A 71 0.96 -9.06 -6.68
N LEU A 72 1.31 -7.79 -6.77
CA LEU A 72 1.64 -7.14 -8.03
C LEU A 72 3.15 -7.18 -8.34
N GLY A 73 3.98 -7.64 -7.39
CA GLY A 73 5.44 -7.72 -7.57
C GLY A 73 6.11 -6.36 -7.72
N ARG A 74 5.46 -5.29 -7.27
CA ARG A 74 5.97 -3.90 -7.29
C ARG A 74 5.61 -3.21 -6.00
N VAL A 75 6.42 -2.25 -5.57
CA VAL A 75 6.11 -1.45 -4.38
C VAL A 75 4.82 -0.66 -4.62
N VAL A 76 3.82 -0.89 -3.76
CA VAL A 76 2.55 -0.15 -3.73
C VAL A 76 2.44 0.52 -2.38
N THR A 77 2.35 1.84 -2.37
CA THR A 77 2.23 2.65 -1.15
C THR A 77 0.77 2.95 -0.80
N ILE A 78 0.55 3.52 0.38
CA ILE A 78 -0.77 4.02 0.82
C ILE A 78 -1.28 5.13 -0.12
N GLU A 79 -0.37 5.93 -0.67
CA GLU A 79 -0.67 7.02 -1.60
C GLU A 79 -1.08 6.50 -2.98
N ASP A 80 -0.43 5.44 -3.44
CA ASP A 80 -0.80 4.71 -4.67
C ASP A 80 -2.21 4.12 -4.56
N LEU A 81 -2.59 3.64 -3.37
CA LEU A 81 -3.94 3.14 -3.10
C LEU A 81 -4.98 4.26 -2.93
N GLY A 82 -4.57 5.53 -2.93
CA GLY A 82 -5.48 6.65 -2.68
C GLY A 82 -6.06 6.68 -1.26
N LEU A 83 -5.39 6.06 -0.28
CA LEU A 83 -5.85 5.96 1.12
C LEU A 83 -5.24 7.03 2.02
N VAL A 84 -4.98 8.22 1.46
CA VAL A 84 -4.42 9.35 2.22
C VAL A 84 -5.55 10.04 2.95
N ARG A 85 -5.48 10.06 4.29
CA ARG A 85 -6.38 10.87 5.12
C ARG A 85 -6.05 12.35 4.87
N HIS A 86 -6.64 12.93 3.84
CA HIS A 86 -6.90 14.36 3.83
C HIS A 86 -7.84 14.58 5.02
N GLY A 87 -7.28 14.99 6.15
CA GLY A 87 -8.08 15.44 7.28
C GLY A 87 -9.16 16.39 6.75
N ARG A 88 -10.33 16.41 7.37
CA ARG A 88 -11.31 17.48 7.16
C ARG A 88 -10.71 18.83 7.57
N ALA A 89 -9.72 19.33 6.84
CA ALA A 89 -9.42 20.74 6.75
C ALA A 89 -10.34 21.23 5.64
N GLY A 90 -11.30 22.05 6.02
CA GLY A 90 -12.30 22.56 5.11
C GLY A 90 -11.69 23.20 3.89
N LYS A 91 -12.47 23.21 2.81
CA LYS A 91 -12.50 24.24 1.76
C LYS A 91 -11.51 25.39 2.01
N ARG A 92 -10.27 25.24 1.55
CA ARG A 92 -9.43 26.36 1.18
C ARG A 92 -9.09 26.16 -0.28
N GLN A 93 -10.06 26.53 -1.11
CA GLN A 93 -9.74 26.95 -2.46
C GLN A 93 -9.01 28.30 -2.33
N ASP A 94 -7.93 28.39 -3.09
CA ASP A 94 -7.21 29.60 -3.48
C ASP A 94 -6.20 30.20 -2.48
N ALA A 95 -4.92 29.95 -2.76
CA ALA A 95 -3.86 30.96 -2.66
C ALA A 95 -2.64 30.51 -3.48
N GLY A 96 -2.46 31.14 -4.64
CA GLY A 96 -1.14 31.50 -5.15
C GLY A 96 -0.37 30.45 -5.94
N SER A 97 -0.33 30.65 -7.25
CA SER A 97 0.96 30.61 -7.96
C SER A 97 1.97 31.40 -7.14
N VAL A 98 3.18 30.85 -6.94
CA VAL A 98 4.50 31.51 -6.77
C VAL A 98 5.42 30.55 -5.97
N GLU A 99 6.32 29.95 -6.76
CA GLU A 99 7.71 29.53 -6.50
C GLU A 99 7.95 28.20 -5.78
N HIS A 100 8.74 27.36 -6.46
CA HIS A 100 9.64 26.41 -5.83
C HIS A 100 10.58 27.16 -4.89
N PRO A 101 10.68 26.72 -3.62
CA PRO A 101 11.95 26.69 -2.95
C PRO A 101 12.32 25.24 -2.67
N ASP A 102 13.57 24.93 -2.97
CA ASP A 102 14.25 23.70 -2.62
C ASP A 102 13.92 23.26 -1.19
N GLY A 103 13.26 22.11 -1.06
CA GLY A 103 12.77 21.63 0.24
C GLY A 103 12.38 20.15 0.24
N VAL A 104 12.98 19.35 -0.65
CA VAL A 104 12.86 17.89 -0.63
C VAL A 104 13.87 17.36 0.40
N PRO A 105 13.47 16.68 1.49
CA PRO A 105 14.42 16.10 2.44
C PRO A 105 15.01 14.76 1.96
N TRP A 106 14.78 14.39 0.70
CA TRP A 106 15.41 13.23 0.09
C TRP A 106 16.16 13.69 -1.17
N ALA A 107 17.45 13.95 -1.00
CA ALA A 107 18.35 14.27 -2.10
C ALA A 107 18.43 13.07 -3.06
N PRO A 108 18.18 13.26 -4.38
CA PRO A 108 18.20 12.18 -5.38
C PRO A 108 19.58 11.54 -5.57
N GLU A 109 20.63 12.11 -5.00
CA GLU A 109 22.04 11.71 -5.16
C GLU A 109 22.55 10.79 -4.03
N ARG A 110 21.68 10.37 -3.09
CA ARG A 110 22.03 9.41 -2.02
C ARG A 110 21.17 8.14 -1.94
N THR A 111 20.26 7.89 -2.88
CA THR A 111 19.40 6.68 -2.82
C THR A 111 20.04 5.44 -3.47
N ALA A 112 21.10 5.60 -4.27
CA ALA A 112 21.81 4.46 -4.86
C ALA A 112 22.72 3.71 -3.86
N ALA A 113 22.94 4.25 -2.65
CA ALA A 113 23.89 3.70 -1.68
C ALA A 113 23.29 2.69 -0.67
N VAL A 114 21.98 2.42 -0.69
CA VAL A 114 21.37 1.40 0.20
C VAL A 114 20.85 0.19 -0.58
N LEU A 115 21.38 -0.03 -1.80
CA LEU A 115 21.23 -1.28 -2.55
C LEU A 115 22.54 -2.09 -2.60
N THR A 116 23.55 -1.75 -1.79
CA THR A 116 24.80 -2.53 -1.70
C THR A 116 24.92 -3.36 -0.42
N GLU A 117 23.99 -3.26 0.53
CA GLU A 117 24.05 -4.01 1.80
C GLU A 117 23.05 -5.16 1.94
N PHE A 118 22.46 -5.60 0.84
CA PHE A 118 21.76 -6.90 0.78
C PHE A 118 22.44 -7.85 -0.21
N THR A 119 23.75 -7.71 -0.39
CA THR A 119 24.59 -8.70 -1.07
C THR A 119 25.41 -9.44 -0.02
N GLY A 120 24.82 -10.49 0.53
CA GLY A 120 25.53 -11.39 1.42
C GLY A 120 24.58 -12.12 2.36
N MET A 121 24.03 -13.26 1.91
CA MET A 121 23.99 -14.51 2.68
C MET A 121 22.93 -15.55 2.27
N ASP A 122 22.13 -15.37 1.19
CA ASP A 122 21.17 -16.42 0.77
C ASP A 122 21.35 -16.93 -0.67
N LEU A 123 22.57 -16.81 -1.21
CA LEU A 123 22.96 -17.42 -2.50
C LEU A 123 24.15 -18.40 -2.33
N MET A 124 24.25 -19.08 -1.18
CA MET A 124 25.26 -20.12 -0.96
C MET A 124 24.70 -21.48 -0.53
N LEU A 125 23.38 -21.67 -0.51
CA LEU A 125 22.76 -22.94 -0.11
C LEU A 125 21.95 -23.61 -1.24
N ASN A 126 22.39 -23.53 -2.50
CA ASN A 126 22.15 -24.65 -3.43
C ASN A 126 22.98 -24.57 -4.71
N ARG A 127 24.21 -25.10 -4.70
CA ARG A 127 24.71 -25.80 -5.89
C ARG A 127 25.71 -26.91 -5.54
N ARG A 128 25.41 -28.10 -6.07
CA ARG A 128 26.31 -29.25 -6.36
C ARG A 128 26.51 -30.30 -5.27
N GLY A 129 25.56 -31.24 -5.21
CA GLY A 129 25.84 -32.64 -4.89
C GLY A 129 25.48 -33.52 -6.10
N LEU A 130 26.35 -33.56 -7.11
CA LEU A 130 26.32 -34.59 -8.17
C LEU A 130 27.70 -34.68 -8.83
N VAL A 131 28.60 -35.44 -8.20
CA VAL A 131 29.67 -36.27 -8.80
C VAL A 131 30.39 -36.97 -7.65
N GLY A 132 30.48 -38.30 -7.74
CA GLY A 132 31.10 -39.19 -6.76
C GLY A 132 30.43 -40.55 -6.81
#